data_AF-A0A368EZ17-F1
#
_entry.id   AF-A0A368EZ17-F1
#
_cell.length_a   1.000
_cell.length_b   1.000
_cell.length_c   1.000
_cell.angle_alpha   90.00
_cell.angle_beta   90.00
_cell.angle_gamma   90.00
#
_symmetry.space_group_name_H-M   'P 1'
#
loop_
_entity.id
_entity.type
_entity.pdbx_description
1 polymer ?
#
loop_
_entity_poly.entity_id
_entity_poly.type
_entity_poly.pdbx_seq_one_letter_code
_entity_poly.pdbx_strand_id
1 'polypeptide(L)'
;MSFADVDQIFGTENVRPGYDILRKRYEGGDKSSELLWRLAKFCHELACRTTDKGKKKELILEGKRYALEGHEANADDFMALKWAAIMTGQSTDYLGTKEKIEEGGKFKELLDKALARDHKEFSLLHMRG
;
A
#
# COMPACT_ATOMS: atom_id res chain seq x y z
N MET A 1 0.74 2.80 21.86
CA MET A 1 -0.39 2.91 20.91
C MET A 1 -0.57 1.58 20.24
N SER A 2 -1.78 1.05 20.21
CA SER A 2 -2.17 -0.14 19.46
C SER A 2 -2.31 0.19 17.96
N PHE A 3 -2.49 -0.84 17.11
CA PHE A 3 -2.84 -0.59 15.71
C PHE A 3 -4.23 0.06 15.56
N ALA A 4 -5.17 -0.26 16.46
CA ALA A 4 -6.50 0.35 16.45
C ALA A 4 -6.45 1.86 16.69
N ASP A 5 -5.57 2.31 17.60
CA ASP A 5 -5.39 3.75 17.86
C ASP A 5 -4.85 4.48 16.62
N VAL A 6 -3.95 3.82 15.88
CA VAL A 6 -3.41 4.40 14.64
C VAL A 6 -4.47 4.42 13.53
N ASP A 7 -5.26 3.36 13.42
CA ASP A 7 -6.35 3.28 12.46
C ASP A 7 -7.43 4.35 12.71
N GLN A 8 -7.60 4.84 13.95
CA GLN A 8 -8.48 5.98 14.26
C GLN A 8 -7.93 7.33 13.76
N ILE A 9 -6.61 7.47 13.62
CA ILE A 9 -5.99 8.67 13.03
C ILE A 9 -6.28 8.71 11.53
N PHE A 10 -6.43 7.54 10.90
CA PHE A 10 -6.81 7.43 9.50
C PHE A 10 -8.21 8.01 9.26
N GLY A 11 -8.34 8.97 8.34
CA GLY A 11 -9.60 9.66 8.05
C GLY A 11 -9.81 10.97 8.81
N THR A 12 -8.92 11.33 9.74
CA THR A 12 -8.90 12.68 10.34
C THR A 12 -8.29 13.71 9.38
N GLU A 13 -8.39 15.00 9.71
CA GLU A 13 -7.76 16.09 8.93
C GLU A 13 -6.23 15.93 8.85
N ASN A 14 -5.60 15.32 9.85
CA ASN A 14 -4.15 15.12 9.89
C ASN A 14 -3.76 13.64 10.07
N VAL A 15 -3.48 12.97 8.95
CA VAL A 15 -3.04 11.56 8.92
C VAL A 15 -1.53 11.39 9.13
N ARG A 16 -0.75 12.47 9.12
CA ARG A 16 0.70 12.41 9.22
C ARG A 16 1.21 11.77 10.53
N PRO A 17 0.62 12.05 11.72
CA PRO A 17 1.04 11.42 12.96
C PRO A 17 0.92 9.89 12.93
N GLY A 18 -0.12 9.36 12.29
CA GLY A 18 -0.30 7.91 12.17
C GLY A 18 0.83 7.27 11.37
N TYR A 19 1.21 7.88 10.25
CA TYR A 19 2.39 7.45 9.48
C TYR A 19 3.68 7.50 10.32
N ASP A 20 3.91 8.60 11.05
CA ASP A 20 5.14 8.75 11.84
C ASP A 20 5.24 7.71 12.98
N ILE A 21 4.11 7.36 13.61
CA ILE A 21 4.05 6.30 14.63
C ILE A 21 4.42 4.94 14.04
N LEU A 22 3.82 4.59 12.89
CA LEU A 22 4.08 3.32 12.22
C LEU A 22 5.53 3.25 11.72
N ARG A 23 6.05 4.35 11.19
CA ARG A 23 7.43 4.43 10.71
C ARG A 23 8.45 4.24 11.83
N LYS A 24 8.22 4.85 12.99
CA LYS A 24 9.07 4.63 14.17
C LYS A 24 9.10 3.17 14.61
N ARG A 25 7.99 2.44 14.49
CA ARG A 25 7.95 0.99 14.77
C ARG A 25 8.75 0.20 13.76
N TYR A 26 8.61 0.54 12.48
CA TYR A 26 9.38 -0.09 11.41
C TYR A 26 10.89 0.12 11.59
N GLU A 27 11.31 1.35 11.91
CA GLU A 27 12.70 1.68 12.25
C GLU A 27 13.18 0.96 13.52
N GLY A 28 12.26 0.68 14.45
CA GLY A 28 12.50 -0.15 15.63
C GLY A 28 12.61 -1.66 15.36
N GLY A 29 12.46 -2.10 14.10
CA GLY A 29 12.61 -3.49 13.66
C GLY A 29 11.31 -4.27 13.52
N ASP A 30 10.15 -3.66 13.76
CA ASP A 30 8.86 -4.32 13.52
C ASP A 30 8.61 -4.43 12.01
N LYS A 31 8.53 -5.65 11.50
CA LYS A 31 8.25 -5.97 10.09
C LYS A 31 7.01 -6.84 9.95
N SER A 32 6.09 -6.72 10.89
CA SER A 32 4.82 -7.45 10.84
C SER A 32 4.03 -7.01 9.62
N SER A 33 3.41 -7.97 8.92
CA SER A 33 2.51 -7.69 7.78
C SER A 33 1.48 -6.60 8.14
N GLU A 34 0.91 -6.68 9.35
CA GLU A 34 -0.04 -5.73 9.90
C GLU A 34 0.45 -4.28 10.00
N LEU A 35 1.74 -4.09 10.28
CA LEU A 35 2.37 -2.78 10.29
C LEU A 35 2.59 -2.28 8.86
N LEU A 36 3.09 -3.17 8.00
CA LEU A 36 3.56 -2.86 6.65
C LEU A 36 2.41 -2.45 5.72
N TRP A 37 1.28 -3.17 5.75
CA TRP A 37 0.13 -2.77 4.94
C TRP A 37 -0.51 -1.48 5.46
N ARG A 38 -0.45 -1.22 6.77
CA ARG A 38 -0.89 0.07 7.34
C ARG A 38 0.01 1.21 6.89
N LEU A 39 1.33 1.01 6.90
CA LEU A 39 2.27 2.00 6.36
C LEU A 39 1.95 2.33 4.90
N ALA A 40 1.74 1.31 4.07
CA ALA A 40 1.34 1.49 2.68
C ALA A 40 0.03 2.29 2.54
N LYS A 41 -0.98 1.97 3.35
CA LYS A 41 -2.26 2.68 3.40
C LYS A 41 -2.09 4.16 3.76
N PHE A 42 -1.26 4.48 4.75
CA PHE A 42 -0.98 5.87 5.12
C PHE A 42 -0.17 6.62 4.06
N CYS A 43 0.79 5.97 3.41
CA CYS A 43 1.51 6.52 2.26
C CYS A 43 0.54 6.88 1.13
N HIS A 44 -0.39 5.99 0.79
CA HIS A 44 -1.42 6.24 -0.21
C HIS A 44 -2.28 7.46 0.14
N GLU A 45 -2.76 7.54 1.37
CA GLU A 45 -3.58 8.66 1.83
C GLU A 45 -2.82 9.99 1.79
N LEU A 46 -1.56 10.01 2.23
CA LEU A 46 -0.69 11.19 2.12
C LEU A 46 -0.45 11.58 0.66
N ALA A 47 -0.31 10.59 -0.23
CA ALA A 47 -0.14 10.81 -1.66
C ALA A 47 -1.41 11.38 -2.32
N CYS A 48 -2.59 11.02 -1.83
CA CYS A 48 -3.87 11.58 -2.28
C CYS A 48 -4.08 13.02 -1.79
N ARG A 49 -3.58 13.36 -0.60
CA ARG A 49 -3.70 14.70 -0.01
C ARG A 49 -2.67 15.71 -0.51
N THR A 50 -1.56 15.25 -1.09
CA THR A 50 -0.52 16.15 -1.61
C THR A 50 -0.80 16.54 -3.06
N THR A 51 -0.63 17.82 -3.36
CA THR A 51 -0.68 18.36 -4.74
C THR A 51 0.69 18.33 -5.42
N ASP A 52 1.75 18.08 -4.65
CA ASP A 52 3.13 17.99 -5.14
C ASP A 52 3.35 16.64 -5.83
N LYS A 53 3.57 16.67 -7.14
CA LYS A 53 3.78 15.47 -7.95
C LYS A 53 5.04 14.68 -7.56
N GLY A 54 6.09 15.37 -7.12
CA GLY A 54 7.33 14.74 -6.67
C GLY A 54 7.10 13.95 -5.38
N LYS A 55 6.51 14.61 -4.37
CA LYS A 55 6.16 13.95 -3.11
C LYS A 55 5.14 12.85 -3.29
N LYS A 56 4.15 13.04 -4.17
CA LYS A 56 3.18 12.01 -4.51
C LYS A 56 3.87 10.76 -5.04
N LYS A 57 4.78 10.91 -6.01
CA LYS A 57 5.58 9.79 -6.54
C LYS A 57 6.38 9.09 -5.44
N GLU A 58 7.09 9.84 -4.60
CA GLU A 58 7.88 9.28 -3.50
C GLU A 58 7.02 8.46 -2.55
N LEU A 59 5.88 8.99 -2.11
CA LEU A 59 4.95 8.30 -1.22
C LEU A 59 4.36 7.04 -1.85
N ILE A 60 4.02 7.07 -3.15
CA ILE A 60 3.49 5.90 -3.85
C ILE A 60 4.56 4.79 -3.94
N LEU A 61 5.79 5.15 -4.33
CA LEU A 61 6.88 4.18 -4.42
C LEU A 61 7.27 3.62 -3.05
N GLU A 62 7.29 4.47 -2.02
CA GLU A 62 7.56 4.06 -0.65
C GLU A 62 6.48 3.12 -0.11
N GLY A 63 5.21 3.48 -0.27
CA GLY A 63 4.08 2.65 0.16
C GLY A 63 4.03 1.31 -0.58
N LYS A 64 4.39 1.27 -1.86
CA LYS A 64 4.55 0.02 -2.60
C LYS A 64 5.59 -0.90 -1.97
N ARG A 65 6.75 -0.37 -1.60
CA ARG A 65 7.81 -1.15 -0.97
C ARG A 65 7.30 -1.80 0.32
N TYR A 66 6.64 -1.03 1.19
CA TYR A 66 6.06 -1.58 2.42
C TYR A 66 4.99 -2.62 2.13
N ALA A 67 4.12 -2.38 1.16
CA ALA A 67 3.04 -3.32 0.83
C ALA A 67 3.57 -4.66 0.32
N LEU A 68 4.60 -4.64 -0.53
CA LEU A 68 5.27 -5.85 -1.01
C LEU A 68 6.00 -6.57 0.12
N GLU A 69 6.74 -5.85 0.96
CA GLU A 69 7.41 -6.43 2.14
C GLU A 69 6.39 -7.07 3.09
N GLY A 70 5.22 -6.44 3.27
CA GLY A 70 4.13 -6.98 4.09
C GLY A 70 3.55 -8.26 3.51
N HIS A 71 3.35 -8.30 2.20
CA HIS A 71 2.87 -9.49 1.51
C HIS A 71 3.88 -10.65 1.57
N GLU A 72 5.17 -10.35 1.44
CA GLU A 72 6.24 -11.34 1.59
C GLU A 72 6.34 -11.85 3.04
N ALA A 73 6.14 -10.97 4.03
CA ALA A 73 6.14 -11.33 5.45
C ALA A 73 4.95 -12.23 5.81
N ASN A 74 3.78 -12.01 5.20
CA ASN A 74 2.62 -12.87 5.36
C ASN A 74 1.77 -12.93 4.08
N ALA A 75 1.97 -13.98 3.28
CA ALA A 75 1.22 -14.19 2.05
C ALA A 75 -0.27 -14.50 2.29
N ASP A 76 -0.64 -14.90 3.52
CA ASP A 76 -2.01 -15.17 3.92
C ASP A 76 -2.77 -13.92 4.40
N ASP A 77 -2.07 -12.81 4.62
CA ASP A 77 -2.68 -11.54 4.98
C ASP A 77 -3.29 -10.88 3.74
N PHE A 78 -4.63 -10.96 3.67
CA PHE A 78 -5.39 -10.36 2.60
C PHE A 78 -5.20 -8.85 2.51
N MET A 79 -5.03 -8.15 3.63
CA MET A 79 -4.84 -6.70 3.62
C MET A 79 -3.48 -6.33 3.03
N ALA A 80 -2.43 -7.09 3.33
CA ALA A 80 -1.14 -6.90 2.71
C ALA A 80 -1.17 -7.18 1.20
N LEU A 81 -1.81 -8.28 0.79
CA LEU A 81 -2.00 -8.59 -0.64
C LEU A 81 -2.80 -7.49 -1.37
N LYS A 82 -3.89 -7.00 -0.76
CA LYS A 82 -4.72 -5.93 -1.31
C LYS A 82 -3.92 -4.64 -1.49
N TRP A 83 -3.21 -4.19 -0.45
CA TRP A 83 -2.39 -2.97 -0.54
C TRP A 83 -1.21 -3.14 -1.49
N ALA A 84 -0.63 -4.35 -1.60
CA ALA A 84 0.40 -4.64 -2.58
C ALA A 84 -0.12 -4.45 -4.01
N ALA A 85 -1.32 -4.96 -4.32
CA ALA A 85 -1.95 -4.75 -5.61
C ALA A 85 -2.23 -3.25 -5.86
N ILE A 86 -2.91 -2.56 -4.94
CA ILE A 86 -3.28 -1.14 -5.08
C ILE A 86 -2.03 -0.27 -5.32
N MET A 87 -1.01 -0.41 -4.48
CA MET A 87 0.19 0.42 -4.57
C MET A 87 1.02 0.09 -5.81
N THR A 88 1.06 -1.18 -6.24
CA THR A 88 1.73 -1.57 -7.48
C THR A 88 1.05 -0.94 -8.68
N GLY A 89 -0.29 -1.03 -8.77
CA GLY A 89 -1.07 -0.39 -9.83
C GLY A 89 -0.81 1.11 -9.92
N GLN A 90 -0.88 1.81 -8.78
CA GLN A 90 -0.61 3.26 -8.73
C GLN A 90 0.83 3.63 -9.04
N SER A 91 1.79 2.76 -8.71
CA SER A 91 3.20 3.02 -9.03
C SER A 91 3.44 3.04 -10.54
N THR A 92 2.66 2.29 -11.31
CA THR A 92 2.87 2.18 -12.76
C THR A 92 2.82 3.54 -13.44
N ASP A 93 1.95 4.46 -13.01
CA ASP A 93 1.83 5.83 -13.54
C ASP A 93 3.16 6.62 -13.52
N TYR A 94 4.08 6.26 -12.63
CA TYR A 94 5.35 6.95 -12.40
C TYR A 94 6.57 6.26 -13.00
N LEU A 95 6.38 5.13 -13.68
CA LEU A 95 7.43 4.29 -14.25
C LEU A 95 7.59 4.48 -15.76
N GLY A 96 8.78 4.18 -16.27
CA GLY A 96 9.04 4.16 -17.71
C GLY A 96 8.30 3.03 -18.42
N THR A 97 8.18 3.10 -19.75
CA THR A 97 7.43 2.13 -20.57
C THR A 97 7.84 0.68 -20.31
N LYS A 98 9.13 0.40 -20.13
CA LYS A 98 9.63 -0.95 -19.87
C LYS A 98 9.20 -1.46 -18.50
N GLU A 99 9.41 -0.65 -17.46
CA GLU A 99 9.06 -0.98 -16.08
C GLU A 99 7.55 -1.14 -15.91
N LYS A 100 6.73 -0.33 -16.61
CA LYS A 100 5.27 -0.48 -16.64
C LYS A 100 4.83 -1.87 -17.11
N ILE A 101 5.51 -2.47 -18.09
CA ILE A 101 5.18 -3.81 -18.58
C ILE A 101 5.46 -4.86 -17.51
N GLU A 102 6.64 -4.80 -16.90
CA GLU A 102 7.04 -5.72 -15.83
C GLU A 102 6.13 -5.59 -14.61
N GLU A 103 5.84 -4.36 -14.19
CA GLU A 103 4.98 -4.08 -13.05
C GLU A 103 3.51 -4.33 -13.33
N GLY A 104 3.05 -4.16 -14.57
CA GLY A 104 1.72 -4.58 -15.00
C GLY A 104 1.52 -6.09 -14.88
N GLY A 105 2.55 -6.88 -15.19
CA GLY A 105 2.55 -8.32 -14.96
C GLY A 105 2.41 -8.68 -13.47
N LYS A 106 3.24 -8.06 -12.61
CA LYS A 106 3.17 -8.25 -11.15
C LYS A 106 1.82 -7.80 -10.57
N PHE A 107 1.32 -6.65 -11.03
CA PHE A 107 0.03 -6.12 -10.62
C PHE A 107 -1.09 -7.11 -10.93
N LYS A 108 -1.12 -7.65 -12.15
CA LYS A 108 -2.10 -8.65 -12.56
C LYS A 108 -2.03 -9.90 -11.68
N GLU A 109 -0.84 -10.39 -11.39
CA GLU A 109 -0.66 -11.58 -10.55
C GLU A 109 -1.14 -11.35 -9.10
N LEU A 110 -0.83 -10.19 -8.52
CA LEU A 110 -1.32 -9.78 -7.20
C LEU A 110 -2.85 -9.61 -7.20
N LEU A 111 -3.39 -9.00 -8.24
CA LEU A 111 -4.83 -8.77 -8.40
C LEU A 111 -5.60 -10.10 -8.52
N ASP A 112 -5.11 -11.02 -9.35
CA ASP A 112 -5.71 -12.35 -9.53
C ASP A 112 -5.66 -13.15 -8.22
N LYS A 113 -4.53 -13.13 -7.48
CA LYS A 113 -4.43 -13.75 -6.15
C LYS A 113 -5.42 -13.13 -5.16
N ALA A 114 -5.55 -11.81 -5.16
CA ALA A 114 -6.43 -11.10 -4.26
C ALA A 114 -7.91 -11.42 -4.55
N LEU A 115 -8.31 -11.40 -5.82
CA LEU A 115 -9.67 -11.75 -6.24
C LEU A 115 -9.99 -13.24 -6.08
N ALA A 116 -8.99 -14.12 -6.14
CA ALA A 116 -9.17 -15.53 -5.80
C ALA A 116 -9.48 -15.74 -4.31
N ARG A 117 -8.96 -14.86 -3.44
CA ARG A 117 -9.18 -14.92 -1.99
C ARG A 117 -10.44 -14.19 -1.54
N ASP A 118 -10.70 -13.01 -2.11
CA ASP A 118 -11.96 -12.28 -1.95
C ASP A 118 -12.45 -11.73 -3.29
N HIS A 119 -13.35 -12.51 -3.89
CA HIS A 119 -13.99 -12.20 -5.16
C HIS A 119 -14.95 -11.01 -5.16
N LYS A 120 -15.28 -10.43 -3.99
CA LYS A 120 -16.27 -9.34 -3.85
C LYS A 120 -15.64 -7.98 -3.55
N GLU A 121 -14.32 -7.91 -3.47
CA GLU A 121 -13.66 -6.66 -3.12
C GLU A 121 -13.73 -5.66 -4.30
N PHE A 122 -14.67 -4.73 -4.17
CA PHE A 122 -15.01 -3.69 -5.15
C PHE A 122 -13.82 -2.84 -5.59
N SER A 123 -12.92 -2.50 -4.68
CA SER A 123 -11.71 -1.72 -4.99
C SER A 123 -10.78 -2.46 -5.94
N LEU A 124 -10.66 -3.79 -5.81
CA LEU A 124 -9.87 -4.62 -6.71
C LEU A 124 -10.59 -4.86 -8.04
N LEU A 125 -11.90 -5.08 -8.00
CA LEU A 125 -12.73 -5.23 -9.21
C LEU A 125 -12.67 -3.99 -10.10
N HIS A 126 -12.68 -2.79 -9.51
CA HIS A 126 -12.55 -1.54 -10.26
C HIS A 126 -11.21 -1.42 -10.97
N MET A 127 -10.12 -1.93 -10.38
CA MET A 127 -8.79 -1.89 -11.01
C MET A 127 -8.58 -2.99 -12.06
N ARG A 128 -9.52 -3.94 -12.21
CA ARG A 128 -9.46 -5.01 -13.22
C ARG A 128 -10.01 -4.57 -14.59
N GLY A 129 -10.98 -3.66 -14.59
CA GLY A 129 -11.67 -3.18 -15.79
C GLY A 129 -10.87 -2.12 -16.54
#